data_AF-A0A4Q9HGR8-F1
#
_entry.id   AF-A0A4Q9HGR8-F1
#
_cell.length_a   1.000
_cell.length_b   1.000
_cell.length_c   1.000
_cell.angle_alpha   90.00
_cell.angle_beta   90.00
_cell.angle_gamma   90.00
#
_symmetry.space_group_name_H-M   'P 1'
#
loop_
_entity.id
_entity.type
_entity.pdbx_description
1 polymer ?
#
loop_
_entity_poly.entity_id
_entity_poly.type
_entity_poly.pdbx_seq_one_letter_code
_entity_poly.pdbx_strand_id
1 'polypeptide(L)' 'MALLTIYMRITVDGKRSKITTGRSCEPEKWIVATDWINGKRKDAKSLNAYLNQPTNEGL' A
#
# COMPACT_ATOMS: atom_id res chain seq x y z
N MET A 1 -20.13 -4.87 -3.04
CA MET A 1 -18.78 -4.79 -2.46
C MET A 1 -18.00 -3.79 -3.29
N ALA A 2 -17.60 -2.64 -2.72
CA ALA A 2 -16.83 -1.62 -3.41
C ALA A 2 -15.33 -1.79 -3.08
N LEU A 3 -14.47 -1.58 -4.08
CA LEU A 3 -13.02 -1.62 -3.90
C LEU A 3 -12.50 -0.20 -3.66
N LEU A 4 -11.56 -0.05 -2.73
CA LEU A 4 -10.84 1.20 -2.49
C LEU A 4 -9.51 1.21 -3.22
N THR A 5 -9.20 2.30 -3.90
CA THR A 5 -7.90 2.53 -4.53
C THR A 5 -6.84 2.80 -3.47
N ILE A 6 -5.69 2.14 -3.61
CA ILE A 6 -4.54 2.30 -2.73
C ILE A 6 -3.65 3.40 -3.30
N TYR A 7 -3.31 4.38 -2.47
CA TYR A 7 -2.43 5.49 -2.83
C TYR A 7 -1.12 5.39 -2.06
N MET A 8 -0.02 5.72 -2.73
CA MET A 8 1.30 5.82 -2.10
C MET A 8 1.62 7.29 -1.83
N ARG A 9 2.14 7.56 -0.63
CA ARG A 9 2.65 8.89 -0.27
C ARG A 9 4.14 8.92 -0.55
N ILE A 10 4.57 9.91 -1.31
CA ILE A 10 5.98 10.14 -1.59
C ILE A 10 6.35 11.54 -1.09
N THR A 11 7.53 11.65 -0.48
CA THR A 11 8.11 12.93 -0.10
C THR A 11 9.45 13.08 -0.82
N VAL A 12 9.62 14.14 -1.60
CA VAL A 12 10.90 14.48 -2.26
C VAL A 12 11.20 15.93 -1.92
N ASP A 13 12.40 16.21 -1.39
CA ASP A 13 12.84 17.55 -1.00
C ASP A 13 11.83 18.30 -0.12
N GLY A 14 11.24 17.60 0.86
CA GLY A 14 10.23 18.16 1.77
C GLY A 14 8.84 18.39 1.14
N LYS A 15 8.67 18.16 -0.17
CA LYS A 15 7.37 18.23 -0.85
C LYS A 15 6.68 16.89 -0.84
N ARG A 16 5.46 16.85 -0.29
CA ARG A 16 4.62 15.64 -0.22
C ARG A 16 3.67 15.57 -1.41
N SER A 17 3.65 14.42 -2.06
CA SER A 17 2.73 14.09 -3.14
C SER A 17 2.06 12.73 -2.90
N LYS A 18 0.88 12.55 -3.49
CA LYS A 18 0.18 11.27 -3.53
C LYS A 18 0.20 10.75 -4.96
N ILE A 19 0.53 9.48 -5.13
CA ILE A 19 0.41 8.78 -6.42
C ILE A 19 -0.55 7.60 -6.28
N THR A 20 -1.29 7.29 -7.33
CA THR A 20 -2.07 6.06 -7.38
C THR A 20 -1.13 4.86 -7.57
N THR A 21 -1.37 3.77 -6.87
CA THR A 21 -0.62 2.52 -7.07
C THR A 21 -1.17 1.69 -8.25
N GLY A 22 -2.33 2.07 -8.79
CA GLY A 22 -3.08 1.26 -9.76
C GLY A 22 -3.68 -0.02 -9.15
N ARG A 23 -3.64 -0.15 -7.82
CA ARG A 23 -4.15 -1.32 -7.08
C ARG A 23 -5.30 -0.92 -6.17
N SER A 24 -6.16 -1.88 -5.85
CA SER A 24 -7.33 -1.67 -5.00
C SER A 24 -7.60 -2.87 -4.10
N CYS A 25 -8.27 -2.65 -2.98
CA CYS A 25 -8.67 -3.72 -2.06
C CYS A 25 -10.03 -3.48 -1.43
N GLU A 26 -10.63 -4.54 -0.88
CA GLU A 26 -11.81 -4.44 -0.03
C GLU A 26 -11.43 -3.71 1.27
N PRO A 27 -12.18 -2.67 1.70
CA PRO A 27 -11.89 -1.93 2.93
C PRO A 27 -11.70 -2.82 4.15
N GLU A 28 -12.51 -3.88 4.26
CA GLU A 28 -12.53 -4.80 5.40
C GLU A 28 -11.25 -5.65 5.50
N LYS A 29 -10.50 -5.76 4.41
CA LYS A 29 -9.23 -6.48 4.37
C LYS A 29 -8.04 -5.59 4.67
N TRP A 30 -8.16 -4.27 4.63
CA TRP A 30 -7.06 -3.36 4.92
C TRP A 30 -6.77 -3.28 6.43
N ILE A 31 -5.53 -3.55 6.83
CA ILE A 31 -5.06 -3.44 8.21
C ILE A 31 -4.27 -2.14 8.36
N VAL A 32 -4.90 -1.12 8.94
CA VAL A 32 -4.31 0.23 9.14
C VAL A 32 -3.02 0.17 9.97
N ALA A 33 -2.95 -0.72 10.96
CA ALA A 33 -1.79 -0.81 11.86
C ALA A 33 -0.50 -1.31 11.19
N THR A 34 -0.61 -2.00 10.05
CA THR A 34 0.54 -2.62 9.37
C THR A 34 0.68 -2.15 7.92
N ASP A 35 -0.22 -1.28 7.45
CA ASP A 35 -0.40 -0.92 6.03
C ASP A 35 -0.42 -2.14 5.08
N TRP A 36 -0.93 -3.28 5.57
CA TRP A 36 -1.02 -4.54 4.83
C TRP A 36 -2.46 -4.97 4.66
N ILE A 37 -2.68 -5.91 3.75
CA ILE A 37 -3.98 -6.52 3.53
C ILE A 37 -4.01 -7.89 4.17
N ASN A 38 -5.09 -8.16 4.89
CA ASN A 38 -5.43 -9.46 5.44
C ASN A 38 -5.83 -10.42 4.31
N GLY A 39 -5.09 -11.52 4.15
CA GLY A 39 -5.45 -12.56 3.19
C GLY A 39 -4.32 -13.54 2.92
N LYS A 40 -4.68 -14.82 2.75
CA LYS A 40 -3.73 -15.90 2.39
C LYS A 40 -3.62 -16.13 0.87
N ARG A 41 -4.46 -15.45 0.08
CA ARG A 41 -4.53 -15.59 -1.38
C ARG A 41 -3.35 -14.88 -2.06
N LYS A 42 -3.09 -15.28 -3.31
CA LYS A 42 -1.93 -14.84 -4.10
C LYS A 42 -1.93 -13.32 -4.37
N ASP A 43 -3.11 -12.74 -4.50
CA ASP A 43 -3.36 -11.31 -4.63
C ASP A 43 -2.89 -10.52 -3.40
N ALA A 44 -3.29 -10.93 -2.20
CA ALA A 44 -2.88 -10.31 -0.94
C ALA A 44 -1.36 -10.40 -0.73
N LYS A 45 -0.75 -11.56 -1.01
CA LYS A 45 0.71 -11.73 -0.95
C LYS A 45 1.45 -10.83 -1.94
N SER A 46 0.98 -10.75 -3.19
CA SER A 46 1.59 -9.91 -4.22
C SER A 46 1.48 -8.42 -3.89
N LEU A 47 0.35 -8.01 -3.33
CA LEU A 47 0.11 -6.63 -2.94
C LEU A 47 0.93 -6.25 -1.69
N ASN A 48 0.97 -7.09 -0.66
CA ASN A 48 1.84 -6.87 0.50
C ASN A 48 3.31 -6.84 0.08
N ALA A 49 3.77 -7.70 -0.83
CA ALA A 49 5.14 -7.63 -1.35
C ALA A 49 5.44 -6.33 -2.11
N TYR A 50 4.45 -5.76 -2.81
CA TYR A 50 4.58 -4.45 -3.48
C TYR A 50 4.62 -3.29 -2.48
N LEU A 51 3.78 -3.33 -1.43
CA LEU A 51 3.70 -2.29 -0.40
C LEU A 51 4.87 -2.32 0.60
N ASN A 52 5.40 -3.51 0.87
CA ASN A 52 6.44 -3.74 1.89
C ASN A 52 7.86 -3.60 1.33
N GLN A 53 8.05 -2.83 0.26
CA GLN A 53 9.41 -2.43 -0.13
C GLN A 53 9.96 -1.55 0.99
N PRO A 54 11.12 -1.91 1.59
CA PRO A 54 11.73 -1.07 2.60
C PRO A 54 11.98 0.31 1.97
N THR A 55 11.35 1.33 2.53
CA THR A 55 11.76 2.71 2.27
C THR A 55 13.24 2.78 2.63
N ASN A 56 14.06 3.23 1.68
CA ASN A 56 15.47 3.56 1.92
C ASN A 56 15.53 4.74 2.92
N GLU A 57 15.23 4.48 4.18
CA GLU A 57 15.55 5.35 5.31
C GLU A 57 16.92 4.89 5.83
N GLY A 58 17.98 5.28 5.14
CA GLY A 58 19.33 4.80 5.45
C GLY A 58 20.48 5.32 4.58
N LEU A 59 20.33 6.48 3.94
CA LEU A 59 21.44 7.29 3.43
C LEU A 59 21.22 8.76 3.82
#